data_AF-A0A819P5N6-F1
#
_entry.id   AF-A0A819P5N6-F1
#
_cell.length_a   1.000
_cell.length_b   1.000
_cell.length_c   1.000
_cell.angle_alpha   90.00
_cell.angle_beta   90.00
_cell.angle_gamma   90.00
#
_symmetry.space_group_name_H-M   'P 1'
#
loop_
_entity.id
_entity.type
_entity.pdbx_description
1 polymer ?
#
loop_
_entity_poly.entity_id
_entity_poly.type
_entity_poly.pdbx_seq_one_letter_code
_entity_poly.pdbx_strand_id
1 'polypeptide(L)'
;MQLGHCYRGLRLNEKAVKNYELALEKGIHVLLDEYIETLIGIGKSWEAMKNFEQALHRYIQVAEIYQGDSTIADPEKVHFIEERIKRITSDLITTD
;
A
#
# COMPACT_ATOMS: atom_id res chain seq x y z
N MET A 1 -10.57 0.54 -7.88
CA MET A 1 -9.78 1.54 -7.14
C MET A 1 -10.64 2.54 -6.34
N GLN A 2 -11.50 3.37 -6.97
CA GLN A 2 -12.28 4.41 -6.26
C GLN A 2 -13.12 3.88 -5.09
N LEU A 3 -13.83 2.76 -5.26
CA LEU A 3 -14.57 2.12 -4.17
C LEU A 3 -13.67 1.68 -3.00
N GLY A 4 -12.44 1.24 -3.29
CA GLY A 4 -11.46 0.92 -2.26
C GLY A 4 -11.09 2.14 -1.41
N HIS A 5 -10.93 3.32 -2.04
CA HIS A 5 -10.68 4.57 -1.31
C HIS A 5 -11.88 4.97 -0.46
N CYS A 6 -13.10 4.85 -0.99
CA CYS A 6 -14.33 5.12 -0.24
C CYS A 6 -14.45 4.19 0.99
N TYR A 7 -14.26 2.89 0.82
CA TYR A 7 -14.31 1.93 1.93
C TYR A 7 -13.25 2.21 3.00
N ARG A 8 -12.02 2.56 2.58
CA ARG A 8 -10.95 2.95 3.52
C ARG A 8 -11.32 4.22 4.29
N GLY A 9 -11.88 5.23 3.62
CA GLY A 9 -12.37 6.46 4.26
C GLY A 9 -13.45 6.20 5.31
N LEU A 10 -14.30 5.19 5.07
CA LEU A 10 -15.31 4.70 6.01
C LEU A 10 -14.77 3.71 7.06
N ARG A 11 -13.45 3.50 7.12
CA ARG A 11 -12.78 2.51 7.99
C ARG A 11 -13.24 1.05 7.78
N LEU A 12 -13.85 0.76 6.63
CA LEU A 12 -14.25 -0.58 6.20
C LEU A 12 -13.06 -1.27 5.53
N ASN A 13 -11.97 -1.47 6.28
CA ASN A 13 -10.67 -1.86 5.74
C ASN A 13 -10.67 -3.20 5.01
N GLU A 14 -11.43 -4.20 5.48
CA GLU A 14 -11.56 -5.49 4.80
C GLU A 14 -12.21 -5.33 3.41
N LYS A 15 -13.28 -4.53 3.33
CA LYS A 15 -13.93 -4.21 2.05
C LYS A 15 -13.00 -3.41 1.15
N ALA A 16 -12.21 -2.50 1.72
CA ALA A 16 -11.23 -1.72 0.98
C ALA A 16 -10.20 -2.64 0.32
N VAL A 17 -9.55 -3.53 1.10
CA VAL A 17 -8.59 -4.52 0.59
C VAL A 17 -9.21 -5.34 -0.52
N LYS A 18 -10.37 -5.97 -0.29
CA LYS A 18 -11.04 -6.80 -1.30
C LYS A 18 -11.28 -6.07 -2.62
N ASN A 19 -11.67 -4.79 -2.56
CA ASN A 19 -11.92 -4.00 -3.76
C ASN A 19 -10.63 -3.55 -4.46
N TYR A 20 -9.57 -3.26 -3.72
CA TYR A 20 -8.28 -2.96 -4.31
C TYR A 20 -7.66 -4.20 -4.97
N GLU A 21 -7.66 -5.35 -4.29
CA GLU A 21 -7.10 -6.60 -4.84
C GLU A 21 -7.88 -7.06 -6.08
N LEU A 22 -9.21 -6.95 -6.08
CA LEU A 22 -10.00 -7.20 -7.28
C LEU A 22 -9.63 -6.25 -8.42
N ALA A 23 -9.35 -4.97 -8.13
CA ALA A 23 -8.91 -4.02 -9.15
C ALA A 23 -7.52 -4.35 -9.71
N LEU A 24 -6.62 -4.92 -8.89
CA LEU A 24 -5.34 -5.44 -9.35
C LEU A 24 -5.51 -6.67 -10.23
N GLU A 25 -6.30 -7.66 -9.78
CA GLU A 25 -6.56 -8.89 -10.53
C GLU A 25 -7.17 -8.62 -11.92
N LYS A 26 -8.09 -7.65 -12.00
CA LYS A 26 -8.77 -7.29 -13.24
C LYS A 26 -7.97 -6.34 -14.13
N GLY A 27 -6.76 -5.94 -13.75
CA GLY A 27 -5.96 -5.00 -14.52
C GLY A 27 -6.62 -3.62 -14.68
N ILE A 28 -7.43 -3.20 -13.69
CA ILE A 28 -8.20 -1.94 -13.76
C ILE A 28 -7.30 -0.71 -13.53
N HIS A 29 -6.02 -0.91 -13.21
CA HIS A 29 -5.01 0.13 -13.17
C HIS A 29 -4.49 0.38 -14.59
N VAL A 30 -4.98 1.45 -15.24
CA VAL A 30 -4.58 1.78 -16.61
C VAL A 30 -3.24 2.52 -16.62
N LEU A 31 -2.90 3.18 -15.50
CA LEU A 31 -1.69 3.95 -15.32
C LEU A 31 -0.87 3.43 -14.13
N LEU A 32 0.46 3.59 -14.22
CA LEU A 32 1.39 3.16 -13.17
C LEU A 32 1.12 3.88 -11.83
N ASP A 33 0.75 5.16 -11.86
CA ASP A 33 0.37 5.91 -10.67
C ASP A 33 -0.87 5.34 -9.97
N GLU A 34 -1.86 4.89 -10.73
CA GLU A 34 -3.06 4.24 -10.18
C GLU A 34 -2.73 2.88 -9.55
N TYR A 35 -1.80 2.15 -10.16
CA TYR A 35 -1.29 0.90 -9.61
C TYR A 35 -0.57 1.14 -8.28
N ILE A 36 0.33 2.12 -8.22
CA ILE A 36 1.04 2.52 -7.00
C ILE A 36 0.06 2.97 -5.91
N GLU A 37 -0.91 3.83 -6.23
CA GLU A 37 -1.94 4.27 -5.27
C GLU A 37 -2.80 3.11 -4.76
N THR A 38 -3.09 2.14 -5.62
CA THR A 38 -3.81 0.92 -5.23
C THR A 38 -2.99 0.11 -4.23
N LEU A 39 -1.69 -0.10 -4.48
CA LEU A 39 -0.79 -0.82 -3.56
C LEU A 39 -0.66 -0.10 -2.21
N ILE A 40 -0.44 1.22 -2.22
CA ILE A 40 -0.43 2.05 -1.00
C ILE A 40 -1.75 1.92 -0.25
N GLY A 41 -2.86 1.89 -0.98
CA GLY A 41 -4.18 1.75 -0.40
C GLY A 41 -4.43 0.41 0.27
N ILE A 42 -3.92 -0.68 -0.30
CA ILE A 42 -3.94 -2.01 0.33
C ILE A 42 -3.07 -2.00 1.59
N GLY A 43 -1.83 -1.50 1.49
CA GLY A 43 -0.90 -1.41 2.63
C GLY A 43 -1.50 -0.67 3.83
N LYS A 44 -2.06 0.51 3.60
CA LYS A 44 -2.76 1.30 4.64
C LYS A 44 -3.95 0.55 5.25
N SER A 45 -4.69 -0.21 4.45
CA SER A 45 -5.85 -0.95 4.92
C SER A 45 -5.44 -2.14 5.79
N TRP A 46 -4.40 -2.88 5.40
CA TRP A 46 -3.84 -3.95 6.22
C TRP A 46 -3.25 -3.45 7.53
N GLU A 47 -2.53 -2.34 7.47
CA GLU A 47 -1.95 -1.70 8.65
C GLU A 47 -3.04 -1.25 9.64
N ALA A 48 -4.13 -0.67 9.14
CA ALA A 48 -5.27 -0.28 9.97
C ALA A 48 -5.97 -1.48 10.64
N MET A 49 -5.80 -2.68 10.09
CA MET A 49 -6.24 -3.95 10.67
C MET A 49 -5.16 -4.64 11.51
N LYS A 50 -4.03 -3.98 11.77
CA LYS A 50 -2.85 -4.51 12.47
C LYS A 50 -2.23 -5.75 11.81
N ASN A 51 -2.53 -6.00 10.54
CA ASN A 51 -1.87 -7.05 9.77
C ASN A 51 -0.59 -6.48 9.15
N PHE A 52 0.42 -6.33 10.00
CA PHE A 52 1.66 -5.64 9.66
C PHE A 52 2.49 -6.34 8.60
N GLU A 53 2.50 -7.68 8.59
CA GLU A 53 3.20 -8.46 7.57
C GLU A 53 2.64 -8.18 6.17
N GLN A 54 1.31 -8.23 6.01
CA GLN A 54 0.67 -7.93 4.73
C GLN A 54 0.82 -6.46 4.34
N ALA A 55 0.78 -5.53 5.30
CA ALA A 55 1.03 -4.11 5.05
C ALA A 55 2.47 -3.88 4.53
N LEU A 56 3.45 -4.49 5.21
CA LEU A 56 4.86 -4.39 4.86
C LEU A 56 5.13 -4.91 3.44
N HIS A 57 4.57 -6.07 3.09
CA HIS A 57 4.71 -6.64 1.76
C HIS A 57 4.25 -5.66 0.66
N ARG A 58 3.13 -4.96 0.86
CA ARG A 58 2.64 -3.95 -0.11
C ARG A 58 3.52 -2.71 -0.18
N TYR A 59 4.04 -2.24 0.96
CA TYR A 59 4.94 -1.08 0.96
C TYR A 59 6.30 -1.41 0.30
N ILE A 60 6.82 -2.63 0.49
CA ILE A 60 8.02 -3.10 -0.21
C ILE A 60 7.80 -3.13 -1.73
N GLN A 61 6.66 -3.64 -2.20
CA GLN A 61 6.33 -3.63 -3.64
C GLN A 61 6.37 -2.21 -4.23
N VAL A 62 5.89 -1.20 -3.49
CA VAL A 62 5.96 0.20 -3.95
C VAL A 62 7.40 0.71 -3.94
N ALA A 63 8.20 0.37 -2.92
CA ALA A 63 9.61 0.75 -2.86
C ALA A 63 10.42 0.15 -4.02
N GLU A 64 10.17 -1.11 -4.39
CA GLU A 64 10.80 -1.78 -5.54
C GLU A 64 10.48 -1.06 -6.86
N ILE A 65 9.24 -0.57 -7.03
CA ILE A 65 8.85 0.22 -8.21
C ILE A 65 9.65 1.52 -8.26
N TYR A 66 9.72 2.28 -7.16
CA TYR A 66 10.48 3.54 -7.11
C TYR A 66 11.99 3.34 -7.29
N GLN A 67 12.55 2.20 -6.84
CA GLN A 67 13.96 1.86 -7.09
C GLN A 67 14.21 1.47 -8.54
N GLY A 68 13.26 0.78 -9.18
CA GLY A 68 13.34 0.36 -10.58
C GLY A 68 13.23 1.52 -11.56
N ASP A 69 12.51 2.58 -11.20
CA ASP A 69 12.41 3.81 -11.98
C ASP A 69 12.29 5.02 -11.04
N SER A 70 13.38 5.78 -10.91
CA SER A 70 13.42 6.96 -10.04
C SER A 70 12.73 8.18 -10.65
N THR A 71 12.36 8.14 -11.94
CA THR A 71 11.71 9.28 -12.62
C THR A 71 10.22 9.39 -12.30
N ILE A 72 9.60 8.29 -11.85
CA ILE A 72 8.19 8.20 -11.44
C ILE A 72 8.01 8.35 -9.92
N ALA A 73 9.11 8.51 -9.18
CA ALA A 73 9.12 8.51 -7.74
C ALA A 73 8.78 9.91 -7.20
N ASP A 74 7.52 10.10 -6.80
CA ASP A 74 7.11 11.28 -6.02
C ASP A 74 7.88 11.30 -4.68
N PRO A 75 8.76 12.28 -4.42
CA PRO A 75 9.61 12.29 -3.23
C PRO A 75 8.83 12.21 -1.91
N GLU A 76 7.62 12.78 -1.85
CA GLU A 76 6.78 12.69 -0.65
C GLU A 76 6.28 11.26 -0.43
N LYS A 77 5.91 10.56 -1.50
CA LYS A 77 5.47 9.17 -1.43
C LYS A 77 6.63 8.23 -1.13
N VAL A 78 7.82 8.48 -1.68
CA VAL A 78 9.03 7.72 -1.36
C VAL A 78 9.30 7.81 0.14
N HIS A 79 9.39 9.03 0.66
CA HIS A 79 9.62 9.25 2.09
C HIS A 79 8.54 8.59 2.96
N PHE A 80 7.27 8.70 2.57
CA PHE A 80 6.17 8.02 3.24
C PHE A 80 6.39 6.50 3.29
N ILE A 81 6.71 5.87 2.16
CA ILE A 81 6.92 4.41 2.07
C ILE A 81 8.10 3.96 2.93
N GLU A 82 9.23 4.66 2.87
CA GLU A 82 10.42 4.33 3.66
C GLU A 82 10.14 4.39 5.16
N GLU A 83 9.48 5.46 5.64
CA GLU A 83 9.11 5.60 7.05
C GLU A 83 8.09 4.52 7.48
N ARG A 84 7.17 4.13 6.59
CA ARG A 84 6.22 3.05 6.87
C ARG A 84 6.93 1.70 7.02
N ILE A 85 7.84 1.37 6.11
CA ILE A 85 8.64 0.14 6.16
C ILE A 85 9.46 0.11 7.45
N LYS A 86 10.20 1.19 7.75
CA LYS A 86 11.04 1.29 8.94
C LYS A 86 10.24 1.08 10.23
N ARG A 87 9.09 1.75 10.35
CA ARG A 87 8.22 1.64 11.53
C ARG A 87 7.69 0.23 11.71
N ILE A 88 7.10 -0.35 10.66
CA ILE A 88 6.51 -1.68 10.73
C ILE A 88 7.56 -2.74 11.04
N THR A 89 8.74 -2.67 10.41
CA THR A 89 9.84 -3.59 10.69
C THR A 89 10.33 -3.47 12.14
N SER A 90 10.42 -2.25 12.68
CA SER A 90 10.75 -2.05 14.09
C SER A 90 9.68 -2.65 15.02
N ASP A 91 8.40 -2.47 14.72
CA ASP A 91 7.31 -3.02 15.52
C ASP A 91 7.36 -4.56 15.49
N LEU A 92 7.56 -5.16 14.32
CA LEU A 92 7.65 -6.62 14.17
C LEU A 92 8.84 -7.24 14.92
N ILE A 93 10.01 -6.58 14.93
CA ILE A 93 11.22 -7.08 15.61
C ILE A 93 11.14 -6.91 17.14
N THR A 94 10.36 -5.94 17.63
CA THR A 94 10.24 -5.67 19.07
C THR A 94 9.11 -6.42 19.76
N THR A 95 8.36 -7.25 19.03
CA THR A 95 7.24 -8.04 19.56
C THR A 95 7.64 -9.48 19.95
N ASP A 96 8.94 -9.82 19.89
CA ASP A 96 9.54 -11.06 20.43
C ASP A 96 10.08 -10.87 21.86
#